data_AF-A0A7S3XMW5-F1
#
_entry.id   AF-A0A7S3XMW5-F1
#
_cell.length_a   1.000
_cell.length_b   1.000
_cell.length_c   1.000
_cell.angle_alpha   90.00
_cell.angle_beta   90.00
_cell.angle_gamma   90.00
#
_symmetry.space_group_name_H-M   'P 1'
#
loop_
_entity.id
_entity.type
_entity.pdbx_description
1 polymer ?
#
loop_
_entity_poly.entity_id
_entity_poly.type
_entity_poly.pdbx_seq_one_letter_code
_entity_poly.pdbx_strand_id
1 'polypeptide(L)'
;MDPAEFLAGYQAGELKSPQLDAFFLHDQAVRESGHDTSARLNGKAAELLTVDLNSLLYKYEMDIAAIIDGEFGGEFYDVSSGITHTSKQWKDKALARARKVDALLWDEESGTYFDYDLGSSSGATVEGDDGDD
;
A
#
# COMPACT_ATOMS: atom_id res chain seq x y z
N MET A 1 -12.55 20.94 28.47
CA MET A 1 -13.37 20.80 27.25
C MET A 1 -14.07 19.47 27.37
N ASP A 2 -15.38 19.46 27.23
CA ASP A 2 -16.15 18.22 27.20
C ASP A 2 -15.72 17.38 25.96
N PRO A 3 -15.65 16.04 26.03
CA PRO A 3 -15.25 15.23 24.88
C PRO A 3 -16.11 15.46 23.62
N ALA A 4 -17.41 15.76 23.76
CA ALA A 4 -18.27 16.03 22.60
C ALA A 4 -17.97 17.41 22.01
N GLU A 5 -17.69 18.41 22.83
CA GLU A 5 -17.23 19.74 22.37
C GLU A 5 -15.87 19.65 21.66
N PHE A 6 -14.95 18.83 22.17
CA PHE A 6 -13.67 18.59 21.52
C PHE A 6 -13.84 17.93 20.16
N LEU A 7 -14.68 16.89 20.09
CA LEU A 7 -14.95 16.19 18.84
C LEU A 7 -15.57 17.12 17.79
N ALA A 8 -16.55 17.94 18.17
CA ALA A 8 -17.21 18.88 17.26
C ALA A 8 -16.22 19.92 16.71
N GLY A 9 -15.38 20.52 17.58
CA GLY A 9 -14.36 21.48 17.15
C GLY A 9 -13.27 20.85 16.27
N TYR A 10 -12.92 19.59 16.53
CA TYR A 10 -11.97 18.85 15.69
C TYR A 10 -12.57 18.50 14.32
N GLN A 11 -13.80 17.99 14.26
CA GLN A 11 -14.51 17.69 13.02
C GLN A 11 -14.78 18.93 12.15
N ALA A 12 -15.02 20.09 12.78
CA ALA A 12 -15.15 21.37 12.10
C ALA A 12 -13.80 21.93 11.59
N GLY A 13 -12.68 21.30 11.97
CA GLY A 13 -11.33 21.73 11.60
C GLY A 13 -10.80 22.93 12.41
N GLU A 14 -11.54 23.39 13.41
CA GLU A 14 -11.23 24.51 14.31
C GLU A 14 -10.18 24.13 15.36
N LEU A 15 -10.19 22.86 15.80
CA LEU A 15 -9.16 22.28 16.65
C LEU A 15 -8.22 21.41 15.82
N LYS A 16 -6.91 21.54 16.06
CA LYS A 16 -5.86 20.73 15.41
C LYS A 16 -5.24 19.80 16.44
N SER A 17 -5.14 18.52 16.11
CA SER A 17 -4.54 17.51 16.96
C SER A 17 -3.75 16.52 16.10
N PRO A 18 -2.43 16.75 15.89
CA PRO A 18 -1.61 15.88 15.05
C PRO A 18 -1.63 14.41 15.50
N GLN A 19 -1.75 14.15 16.81
CA GLN A 19 -1.84 12.80 17.35
C GLN A 19 -3.15 12.11 16.92
N LEU A 20 -4.25 12.86 16.87
CA LEU A 20 -5.55 12.33 16.47
C LEU A 20 -5.63 12.18 14.94
N ASP A 21 -5.02 13.10 14.20
CA ASP A 21 -4.86 13.01 12.74
C ASP A 21 -4.10 11.73 12.35
N ALA A 22 -2.98 11.45 13.02
CA ALA A 22 -2.20 10.24 12.81
C ALA A 22 -2.99 8.98 13.18
N PHE A 23 -3.69 8.99 14.33
CA PHE A 23 -4.55 7.87 14.74
C PHE A 23 -5.60 7.54 13.67
N PHE A 24 -6.34 8.53 13.18
CA PHE A 24 -7.36 8.31 12.16
C PHE A 24 -6.78 7.90 10.80
N LEU A 25 -5.58 8.38 10.45
CA LEU A 25 -4.88 7.95 9.23
C LEU A 25 -4.55 6.46 9.28
N HIS A 26 -3.96 5.98 10.37
CA HIS A 26 -3.63 4.55 10.51
C HIS A 26 -4.88 3.67 10.63
N ASP A 27 -5.90 4.13 11.34
CA ASP A 27 -7.19 3.43 11.48
C ASP A 27 -7.92 3.29 10.13
N GLN A 28 -7.84 4.29 9.26
CA GLN A 28 -8.35 4.18 7.87
C GLN A 28 -7.53 3.17 7.05
N ALA A 29 -6.20 3.25 7.09
CA ALA A 29 -5.32 2.35 6.35
C ALA A 29 -5.47 0.88 6.77
N VAL A 30 -5.72 0.61 8.06
CA VAL A 30 -6.06 -0.76 8.54
C VAL A 30 -7.33 -1.27 7.86
N ARG A 31 -8.40 -0.47 7.79
CA ARG A 31 -9.64 -0.89 7.13
C ARG A 31 -9.48 -1.10 5.63
N GLU A 32 -8.70 -0.27 4.95
CA GLU A 32 -8.41 -0.42 3.53
C GLU A 32 -7.62 -1.69 3.22
N SER A 33 -6.79 -2.17 4.16
CA SER A 33 -6.04 -3.42 4.01
C SER A 33 -6.91 -4.69 4.04
N GLY A 34 -8.15 -4.59 4.53
CA GLY A 34 -9.02 -5.74 4.77
C GLY A 34 -8.66 -6.63 5.98
N HIS A 35 -7.60 -6.32 6.73
CA HIS A 35 -7.11 -7.07 7.90
C HIS A 35 -7.40 -6.32 9.22
N ASP A 36 -8.64 -5.88 9.42
CA ASP A 36 -9.10 -5.16 10.63
C ASP A 36 -9.57 -6.17 11.72
N THR A 37 -8.94 -6.35 12.89
CA THR A 37 -7.65 -5.79 13.40
C THR A 37 -6.61 -6.91 13.52
N SER A 38 -5.44 -6.72 12.91
CA SER A 38 -4.22 -7.50 13.19
C SER A 38 -3.15 -6.61 13.83
N ALA A 39 -2.35 -7.19 14.73
CA ALA A 39 -1.23 -6.52 15.37
C ALA A 39 -0.21 -5.98 14.35
N ARG A 40 -0.16 -6.57 13.15
CA ARG A 40 0.69 -6.17 12.01
C ARG A 40 0.47 -4.72 11.58
N LEU A 41 -0.77 -4.23 11.63
CA LEU A 41 -1.16 -2.98 10.95
C LEU A 41 -1.54 -1.85 11.93
N ASN A 42 -1.81 -2.19 13.19
CA ASN A 42 -2.35 -1.25 14.16
C ASN A 42 -1.34 -0.12 14.47
N GLY A 43 -1.72 1.13 14.19
CA GLY A 43 -0.90 2.31 14.45
C GLY A 43 0.29 2.54 13.51
N LYS A 44 0.46 1.71 12.47
CA LYS A 44 1.58 1.81 11.51
C LYS A 44 1.22 1.57 10.05
N ALA A 45 0.00 1.12 9.74
CA ALA A 45 -0.43 0.72 8.39
C ALA A 45 -0.05 1.72 7.27
N ALA A 46 -0.26 3.02 7.48
CA ALA A 46 0.08 4.06 6.50
C ALA A 46 1.59 4.23 6.22
N GLU A 47 2.46 3.67 7.06
CA GLU A 47 3.92 3.71 6.94
C GLU A 47 4.51 2.37 6.48
N LEU A 48 3.69 1.34 6.24
CA LEU A 48 4.12 0.02 5.81
C LEU A 48 4.04 -0.15 4.29
N LEU A 49 5.15 -0.55 3.67
CA LEU A 49 5.15 -1.12 2.33
C LEU A 49 4.81 -2.60 2.43
N THR A 50 3.52 -2.94 2.32
CA THR A 50 3.09 -4.32 2.51
C THR A 50 3.39 -5.22 1.31
N VAL A 51 3.73 -6.47 1.61
CA VAL A 51 3.91 -7.54 0.61
C VAL A 51 2.61 -7.77 -0.16
N ASP A 52 1.48 -7.76 0.56
CA ASP A 52 0.15 -8.02 0.01
C ASP A 52 -0.21 -7.02 -1.10
N LEU A 53 -0.13 -5.71 -0.79
CA LEU A 53 -0.47 -4.66 -1.75
C LEU A 53 0.47 -4.70 -2.95
N ASN A 54 1.77 -4.87 -2.73
CA ASN A 54 2.73 -4.91 -3.84
C ASN A 54 2.54 -6.14 -4.73
N SER A 55 2.16 -7.28 -4.17
CA SER A 55 1.84 -8.50 -4.92
C SER A 55 0.60 -8.32 -5.80
N LEU A 56 -0.45 -7.69 -5.26
CA LEU A 56 -1.66 -7.36 -6.03
C LEU A 56 -1.37 -6.35 -7.15
N LEU A 57 -0.59 -5.31 -6.85
CA LEU A 57 -0.20 -4.32 -7.86
C LEU A 57 0.63 -4.93 -8.99
N TYR A 58 1.56 -5.84 -8.68
CA TYR A 58 2.30 -6.59 -9.70
C TYR A 58 1.34 -7.36 -10.61
N LYS A 59 0.35 -8.06 -10.02
CA LYS A 59 -0.64 -8.80 -10.79
C LYS A 59 -1.47 -7.89 -11.69
N TYR A 60 -1.90 -6.75 -11.20
CA TYR A 60 -2.65 -5.75 -11.97
C TYR A 60 -1.82 -5.21 -13.13
N GLU A 61 -0.55 -4.86 -12.90
CA GLU A 61 0.35 -4.36 -13.95
C GLU A 61 0.53 -5.39 -15.07
N MET A 62 0.68 -6.68 -14.73
CA MET A 62 0.78 -7.77 -15.69
C MET A 62 -0.54 -8.01 -16.44
N ASP A 63 -1.69 -7.95 -15.77
CA ASP A 63 -3.00 -8.13 -16.40
C ASP A 63 -3.33 -6.99 -17.36
N ILE A 64 -3.05 -5.74 -16.96
CA ILE A 64 -3.18 -4.57 -17.83
C ILE A 64 -2.30 -4.73 -19.06
N ALA A 65 -1.05 -5.17 -18.89
CA ALA A 65 -0.16 -5.41 -20.03
C ALA A 65 -0.70 -6.49 -20.98
N ALA A 66 -1.27 -7.57 -20.44
CA ALA A 66 -1.85 -8.66 -21.23
C ALA A 66 -3.08 -8.19 -22.02
N ILE A 67 -3.97 -7.40 -21.39
CA ILE A 67 -5.13 -6.81 -22.05
C ILE A 67 -4.70 -5.86 -23.18
N ILE A 68 -3.71 -5.00 -22.94
CA ILE A 68 -3.20 -4.07 -23.97
C ILE A 68 -2.60 -4.83 -25.16
N ASP A 69 -1.85 -5.92 -24.91
CA ASP A 69 -1.35 -6.79 -25.99
C ASP A 69 -2.48 -7.44 -26.78
N GLY A 70 -3.42 -8.09 -26.07
CA GLY A 70 -4.43 -8.95 -26.67
C GLY A 70 -5.57 -8.20 -27.36
N GLU A 71 -6.08 -7.16 -26.72
CA GLU A 71 -7.29 -6.45 -27.16
C GLU A 71 -6.98 -5.18 -27.96
N PHE A 72 -5.77 -4.61 -27.78
CA PHE A 72 -5.41 -3.31 -28.35
C PHE A 72 -4.14 -3.35 -29.23
N GLY A 73 -3.61 -4.54 -29.54
CA GLY A 73 -2.45 -4.68 -30.44
C GLY A 73 -1.16 -4.06 -29.88
N GLY A 74 -1.04 -3.95 -28.56
CA GLY A 74 0.15 -3.48 -27.86
C GLY A 74 0.13 -2.01 -27.42
N GLU A 75 -0.85 -1.21 -27.88
CA GLU A 75 -1.00 0.20 -27.50
C GLU A 75 -2.47 0.60 -27.27
N PHE A 76 -2.75 1.25 -26.15
CA PHE A 76 -4.06 1.73 -25.74
C PHE A 76 -4.02 3.24 -25.49
N TYR A 77 -4.78 4.03 -26.25
CA TYR A 77 -4.92 5.47 -26.02
C TYR A 77 -6.08 5.75 -25.06
N ASP A 78 -5.77 6.25 -23.87
CA ASP A 78 -6.77 6.70 -22.90
C ASP A 78 -7.21 8.13 -23.25
N VAL A 79 -8.44 8.24 -23.75
CA VAL A 79 -9.05 9.52 -24.15
C VAL A 79 -9.25 10.45 -22.94
N SER A 80 -9.44 9.92 -21.74
CA SER A 80 -9.71 10.71 -20.54
C SER A 80 -8.46 11.39 -19.99
N SER A 81 -7.31 10.71 -20.04
CA SER A 81 -6.02 11.26 -19.61
C SER A 81 -5.18 11.84 -20.75
N GLY A 82 -5.50 11.51 -22.01
CA GLY A 82 -4.69 11.86 -23.17
C GLY A 82 -3.37 11.08 -23.26
N ILE A 83 -3.23 9.97 -22.54
CA ILE A 83 -2.00 9.19 -22.43
C ILE A 83 -2.13 7.90 -23.26
N THR A 84 -1.11 7.60 -24.07
CA THR A 84 -0.96 6.29 -24.69
C THR A 84 -0.25 5.35 -23.73
N HIS A 85 -0.88 4.21 -23.46
CA HIS A 85 -0.32 3.12 -22.69
C HIS A 85 0.14 1.98 -23.59
N THR A 86 1.34 1.45 -23.37
CA THR A 86 1.83 0.28 -24.12
C THR A 86 1.93 -0.97 -23.23
N SER A 87 1.79 -2.17 -23.81
CA SER A 87 1.94 -3.42 -23.04
C SER A 87 3.35 -3.51 -22.44
N LYS A 88 4.37 -3.05 -23.18
CA LYS A 88 5.77 -3.01 -22.73
C LYS A 88 5.97 -2.16 -21.49
N GLN A 89 5.45 -0.93 -21.43
CA GLN A 89 5.65 -0.08 -20.25
C GLN A 89 5.05 -0.68 -18.98
N TRP A 90 3.95 -1.43 -19.09
CA TRP A 90 3.29 -2.05 -17.95
C TRP A 90 4.06 -3.29 -17.48
N LYS A 91 4.61 -4.09 -18.41
CA LYS A 91 5.57 -5.16 -18.10
C LYS A 91 6.82 -4.59 -17.41
N ASP A 92 7.36 -3.48 -17.91
CA ASP A 92 8.54 -2.83 -17.30
C ASP A 92 8.25 -2.32 -15.88
N LYS A 93 7.05 -1.77 -15.63
CA LYS A 93 6.60 -1.38 -14.27
C LYS A 93 6.50 -2.57 -13.34
N ALA A 94 5.87 -3.67 -13.77
CA ALA A 94 5.76 -4.90 -13.00
C ALA A 94 7.15 -5.45 -12.62
N LEU A 95 8.08 -5.52 -13.58
CA LEU A 95 9.45 -5.97 -13.32
C LEU A 95 10.25 -5.02 -12.42
N ALA A 96 10.01 -3.71 -12.51
CA ALA A 96 10.60 -2.75 -11.60
C ALA A 96 10.04 -2.90 -10.18
N ARG A 97 8.75 -3.21 -10.03
CA ARG A 97 8.12 -3.51 -8.74
C ARG A 97 8.66 -4.79 -8.13
N ALA A 98 8.69 -5.88 -8.88
CA ALA A 98 9.23 -7.16 -8.42
C ALA A 98 10.66 -6.99 -7.87
N ARG A 99 11.54 -6.32 -8.62
CA ARG A 99 12.91 -6.02 -8.16
C ARG A 99 12.97 -5.21 -6.87
N LYS A 100 12.03 -4.27 -6.66
CA LYS A 100 11.97 -3.50 -5.41
C LYS A 100 11.42 -4.33 -4.25
N VAL A 101 10.43 -5.19 -4.51
CA VAL A 101 9.90 -6.15 -3.53
C VAL A 101 11.01 -7.10 -3.09
N ASP A 102 11.73 -7.70 -4.03
CA ASP A 102 12.88 -8.56 -3.72
C ASP A 102 13.97 -7.80 -2.96
N ALA A 103 14.22 -6.52 -3.28
CA ALA A 103 15.28 -5.75 -2.63
C ALA A 103 14.91 -5.23 -1.23
N LEU A 104 13.62 -5.03 -0.93
CA LEU A 104 13.17 -4.37 0.30
C LEU A 104 12.43 -5.30 1.24
N LEU A 105 11.74 -6.30 0.71
CA LEU A 105 10.79 -7.12 1.44
C LEU A 105 11.27 -8.58 1.60
N TRP A 106 12.16 -9.07 0.73
CA TRP A 106 12.70 -10.43 0.84
C TRP A 106 13.75 -10.54 1.93
N ASP A 107 13.61 -11.55 2.78
CA ASP A 107 14.62 -11.92 3.77
C ASP A 107 15.17 -13.33 3.47
N GLU A 108 16.47 -13.40 3.14
CA GLU A 108 17.12 -14.66 2.75
C GLU A 108 17.28 -15.65 3.91
N GLU A 109 17.36 -15.18 5.16
CA GLU A 109 17.56 -16.05 6.33
C GLU A 109 16.29 -16.83 6.67
N SER A 110 15.15 -16.14 6.71
CA SER A 110 13.83 -16.73 6.92
C SER A 110 13.24 -17.37 5.65
N GLY A 111 13.69 -16.95 4.47
CA GLY A 111 13.18 -17.43 3.19
C GLY A 111 11.74 -16.97 2.91
N THR A 112 11.34 -15.82 3.44
CA THR A 112 10.01 -15.24 3.25
C THR A 112 10.06 -13.73 2.98
N TYR A 113 8.91 -13.15 2.67
CA TYR A 113 8.73 -11.71 2.49
C TYR A 113 8.10 -11.07 3.72
N PHE A 114 8.62 -9.90 4.11
CA PHE A 114 8.16 -9.09 5.22
C PHE A 114 7.76 -7.69 4.78
N ASP A 115 6.84 -7.07 5.51
CA ASP A 115 6.44 -5.69 5.26
C ASP A 115 7.58 -4.74 5.65
N TYR A 116 7.79 -3.65 4.91
CA TYR A 116 8.86 -2.70 5.20
C TYR A 116 8.32 -1.44 5.88
N ASP A 117 8.80 -1.14 7.09
CA ASP A 117 8.41 0.03 7.89
C ASP A 117 9.24 1.27 7.49
N LEU A 118 8.58 2.23 6.84
CA LEU A 118 9.16 3.50 6.40
C LEU A 118 9.42 4.49 7.55
N GLY A 119 8.75 4.32 8.70
CA GLY A 119 8.84 5.22 9.86
C GLY A 119 10.02 4.89 10.79
N SER A 120 10.57 3.67 10.69
CA SER A 120 11.75 3.26 11.45
C SER A 120 13.01 3.92 10.88
N SER A 121 13.82 4.57 11.73
CA SER A 121 15.10 5.21 11.37
C SER A 121 16.16 4.27 10.75
N SER A 122 15.83 2.99 10.63
CA SER A 122 16.68 1.91 10.14
C SER A 122 16.04 1.05 9.04
N GLY A 123 14.79 1.31 8.63
CA GLY A 123 14.12 0.50 7.60
C GLY A 123 13.93 -0.96 8.02
N ALA A 124 13.23 -1.17 9.14
CA ALA A 124 13.06 -2.50 9.71
C ALA A 124 11.95 -3.26 8.98
N THR A 125 12.18 -4.54 8.71
CA THR A 125 11.16 -5.48 8.24
C THR A 125 10.26 -5.89 9.42
N VAL A 126 8.96 -5.98 9.18
CA VAL A 126 7.94 -6.36 10.16
C VAL A 126 7.32 -7.67 9.71
N GLU A 127 7.29 -8.66 10.62
CA GLU A 127 6.69 -9.96 10.33
C GLU A 127 5.20 -9.85 10.04
N GLY A 128 4.74 -10.64 9.08
CA GLY A 128 3.32 -10.90 8.89
C GLY A 128 2.78 -11.63 10.11
N ASP A 129 1.62 -11.20 10.62
CA ASP A 129 0.90 -11.91 11.67
C ASP A 129 0.37 -13.22 11.06
N ASP A 130 1.16 -14.29 11.20
CA ASP A 130 0.72 -15.65 10.92
C ASP A 130 -0.39 -15.95 11.93
N GLY A 131 -1.64 -15.78 11.47
CA GLY A 131 -2.82 -16.07 12.27
C GLY A 131 -2.83 -17.54 12.71
N ASP A 132 -2.25 -17.81 13.88
CA ASP A 132 -2.58 -18.96 14.71
C ASP A 132 -3.88 -18.63 15.47
N ASP A 133 -5.00 -18.90 14.80
CA ASP A 133 -6.30 -19.20 15.43
C ASP A 133 -7.09 -20.21 14.59
#